data_AF-A0A397S8Q0-F1
#
_entry.id   AF-A0A397S8Q0-F1
#
_cell.length_a   1.000
_cell.length_b   1.000
_cell.length_c   1.000
_cell.angle_alpha   90.00
_cell.angle_beta   90.00
_cell.angle_gamma   90.00
#
_symmetry.space_group_name_H-M   'P 1'
#
loop_
_entity.id
_entity.type
_entity.pdbx_description
1 polymer ?
#
loop_
_entity_poly.entity_id
_entity_poly.type
_entity_poly.pdbx_seq_one_letter_code
_entity_poly.pdbx_strand_id
1 'polypeptide(L)'
;MVNNFEQEVKLSQTDISNIVIHFFDEVNQIVKNNHDPTMEIDRLFPEVIEKKYNIILSTEEKANIFALKRAIVTYIENLKGTDLLVSESDFDNSFPNMLMK
;
A
#
# COMPACT_ATOMS: atom_id res chain seq x y z
N MET A 1 0.45 -16.61 23.82
CA MET A 1 1.01 -15.26 24.02
C MET A 1 2.04 -15.08 22.93
N VAL A 2 1.89 -14.06 22.10
CA VAL A 2 2.91 -13.70 21.10
C VAL A 2 4.08 -13.11 21.89
N ASN A 3 5.27 -13.65 21.71
CA ASN A 3 6.46 -13.18 22.43
C ASN A 3 6.99 -11.96 21.67
N ASN A 4 6.48 -10.76 21.98
CA ASN A 4 6.87 -9.44 21.43
C ASN A 4 6.96 -9.40 19.88
N PHE A 5 6.08 -8.64 19.22
CA PHE A 5 6.09 -8.46 17.76
C PHE A 5 7.46 -8.02 17.20
N GLU A 6 8.27 -7.29 17.97
CA GLU A 6 9.64 -6.92 17.57
C GLU A 6 10.60 -8.11 17.42
N GLN A 7 10.32 -9.24 18.10
CA GLN A 7 11.12 -10.47 17.99
C GLN A 7 10.68 -11.34 16.81
N GLU A 8 9.38 -11.35 16.48
CA GLU A 8 8.82 -12.15 15.38
C GLU A 8 8.90 -11.41 14.02
N VAL A 9 8.80 -10.09 14.03
CA VAL A 9 8.89 -9.23 12.86
C VAL A 9 10.17 -8.40 12.96
N LYS A 10 11.22 -8.84 12.26
CA LYS A 10 12.40 -8.00 12.04
C LYS A 10 12.01 -6.82 11.15
N LEU A 11 11.63 -5.71 11.79
CA LEU A 11 11.50 -4.43 11.12
C LEU A 11 12.89 -4.03 10.63
N SER A 12 13.13 -4.13 9.33
CA SER A 12 14.37 -3.62 8.74
C SER A 12 14.32 -2.09 8.80
N GLN A 13 15.31 -1.46 9.43
CA GLN A 13 15.55 -0.01 9.33
C GLN A 13 16.13 0.35 7.96
N THR A 14 15.49 -0.13 6.89
CA THR A 14 15.87 0.19 5.53
C THR A 14 15.13 1.46 5.15
N ASP A 15 15.85 2.44 4.62
CA ASP A 15 15.22 3.63 4.06
C ASP A 15 14.18 3.18 3.02
N ILE A 16 12.94 3.62 3.23
CA ILE A 16 11.86 3.38 2.26
C ILE A 16 12.24 4.17 1.02
N SER A 17 12.40 3.46 -0.11
CA SER A 17 12.75 4.13 -1.35
C SER A 17 11.72 5.21 -1.68
N ASN A 18 12.19 6.38 -2.10
CA ASN A 18 11.35 7.52 -2.47
C ASN A 18 10.27 7.14 -3.49
N ILE A 19 10.51 6.11 -4.32
CA ILE A 19 9.52 5.62 -5.26
C ILE A 19 8.28 4.99 -4.59
N VAL A 20 8.48 4.31 -3.47
CA VAL A 20 7.38 3.72 -2.71
C VAL A 20 6.52 4.84 -2.12
N ILE A 21 7.15 5.91 -1.64
CA ILE A 21 6.46 7.11 -1.15
C ILE A 21 5.62 7.73 -2.26
N HIS A 22 6.22 8.00 -3.43
CA HIS A 22 5.51 8.57 -4.58
C HIS A 22 4.35 7.69 -5.05
N PHE A 23 4.54 6.37 -5.05
CA PHE A 23 3.47 5.44 -5.39
C PHE A 23 2.29 5.55 -4.41
N PHE A 24 2.54 5.57 -3.10
CA PHE A 24 1.47 5.71 -2.10
C PHE A 24 0.82 7.10 -2.10
N ASP A 25 1.56 8.16 -2.45
CA ASP A 25 0.98 9.50 -2.66
C ASP A 25 -0.05 9.48 -3.81
N GLU A 26 0.25 8.79 -4.92
CA GLU A 26 -0.70 8.62 -6.02
C GLU A 26 -1.91 7.79 -5.61
N VAL A 27 -1.71 6.66 -4.92
CA VAL A 27 -2.81 5.83 -4.41
C VAL A 27 -3.72 6.65 -3.49
N ASN A 28 -3.16 7.44 -2.58
CA ASN A 28 -3.92 8.31 -1.68
C ASN A 28 -4.73 9.37 -2.45
N GLN A 29 -4.16 9.96 -3.50
CA GLN A 29 -4.88 10.89 -4.37
C GLN A 29 -6.02 10.19 -5.13
N ILE A 30 -5.80 8.97 -5.61
CA ILE A 30 -6.83 8.19 -6.30
C ILE A 30 -8.00 7.90 -5.36
N VAL A 31 -7.71 7.41 -4.14
CA VAL A 31 -8.73 7.07 -3.13
C VAL A 31 -9.57 8.29 -2.75
N LYS A 32 -8.97 9.49 -2.65
CA LYS A 32 -9.69 10.71 -2.29
C LYS A 32 -10.60 11.27 -3.39
N ASN A 33 -10.24 11.03 -4.66
CA ASN A 33 -10.85 11.74 -5.78
C ASN A 33 -11.75 10.87 -6.67
N ASN A 34 -11.78 9.55 -6.49
CA ASN A 34 -12.48 8.63 -7.39
C ASN A 34 -13.54 7.80 -6.67
N HIS A 35 -14.68 7.61 -7.34
CA HIS A 35 -15.78 6.77 -6.84
C HIS A 35 -15.44 5.26 -6.93
N ASP A 36 -14.61 4.84 -7.88
CA ASP A 36 -14.05 3.48 -7.95
C ASP A 36 -12.52 3.53 -7.96
N PRO A 37 -11.88 3.57 -6.78
CA PRO A 37 -10.44 3.66 -6.67
C PRO A 37 -9.71 2.40 -7.18
N THR A 38 -10.40 1.25 -7.24
CA THR A 38 -9.77 -0.02 -7.65
C THR A 38 -9.30 0.03 -9.10
N MET A 39 -10.18 0.47 -10.00
CA MET A 39 -9.87 0.55 -11.43
C MET A 39 -8.77 1.57 -11.72
N GLU A 40 -8.77 2.69 -10.99
CA GLU A 40 -7.77 3.74 -11.17
C GLU A 40 -6.40 3.34 -10.59
N ILE A 41 -6.36 2.62 -9.46
CA ILE A 41 -5.11 2.03 -8.94
C ILE A 41 -4.56 0.99 -9.93
N ASP A 42 -5.41 0.17 -10.56
CA ASP A 42 -4.94 -0.80 -11.56
C ASP A 42 -4.30 -0.11 -12.79
N ARG A 43 -4.75 1.11 -13.12
CA ARG A 43 -4.19 1.94 -14.20
C ARG A 43 -2.95 2.74 -13.78
N LEU A 44 -2.52 2.68 -12.52
CA LEU A 44 -1.32 3.36 -12.05
C LEU A 44 -0.07 2.62 -12.53
N PHE A 45 0.49 3.08 -13.65
CA PHE A 45 1.74 2.56 -14.20
C PHE A 45 2.95 3.39 -13.75
N PRO A 46 4.16 2.78 -13.68
CA PRO A 46 5.39 3.50 -13.33
C PRO A 46 5.62 4.76 -14.16
N GLU A 47 5.26 4.74 -15.45
CA GLU A 47 5.40 5.87 -16.38
C GLU A 47 4.59 7.10 -15.97
N VAL A 48 3.45 6.90 -15.29
CA VAL A 48 2.64 7.98 -14.74
C VAL A 48 3.39 8.70 -13.62
N ILE A 49 4.06 7.92 -12.77
CA ILE A 49 4.85 8.41 -11.64
C ILE A 49 6.12 9.10 -12.18
N GLU A 50 6.82 8.50 -13.14
CA GLU A 50 7.97 9.11 -13.83
C GLU A 50 7.63 10.50 -14.35
N LYS A 51 6.51 10.61 -15.08
CA LYS A 51 6.07 11.87 -15.67
C LYS A 51 5.68 12.91 -14.63
N LYS A 52 4.98 12.50 -13.56
CA LYS A 52 4.45 13.44 -12.56
C LYS A 52 5.55 13.99 -11.65
N TYR A 53 6.47 13.13 -11.22
CA TYR A 53 7.56 13.51 -10.34
C TYR A 53 8.84 13.91 -11.09
N ASN A 54 8.83 13.85 -12.43
CA ASN A 54 9.96 14.15 -13.30
C ASN A 54 11.21 13.34 -12.92
N ILE A 55 11.02 12.03 -12.75
CA ILE A 55 12.05 11.06 -12.37
C ILE A 55 12.16 9.97 -13.43
N ILE A 56 13.29 9.25 -13.43
CA ILE A 56 13.51 8.07 -14.26
C ILE A 56 13.69 6.89 -13.31
N LEU A 57 12.86 5.86 -13.46
CA LEU A 57 12.88 4.68 -12.62
C LEU A 57 13.77 3.61 -13.23
N SER A 58 14.56 2.97 -12.39
CA SER A 58 15.28 1.76 -12.76
C SER A 58 14.31 0.60 -13.02
N THR A 59 14.80 -0.42 -13.72
CA THR A 59 14.03 -1.65 -13.97
C THR A 59 13.54 -2.30 -12.68
N GLU A 60 14.35 -2.26 -11.62
CA GLU A 60 14.00 -2.79 -10.31
C GLU A 60 12.88 -1.98 -9.64
N GLU A 61 12.96 -0.65 -9.67
CA GLU A 61 11.92 0.21 -9.10
C GLU A 61 10.58 0.07 -9.84
N LYS A 62 10.61 -0.07 -11.18
CA LYS A 62 9.42 -0.39 -11.97
C LYS A 62 8.82 -1.72 -11.54
N ALA A 63 9.64 -2.76 -11.36
CA ALA A 63 9.18 -4.06 -10.88
C ALA A 63 8.56 -3.98 -9.47
N ASN A 64 9.14 -3.17 -8.58
CA ASN A 64 8.62 -2.94 -7.23
C ASN A 64 7.24 -2.27 -7.26
N ILE A 65 7.03 -1.25 -8.11
CA ILE A 65 5.71 -0.63 -8.29
C ILE A 65 4.68 -1.65 -8.77
N PHE A 66 5.03 -2.49 -9.75
CA PHE A 66 4.12 -3.53 -10.22
C PHE A 66 3.74 -4.52 -9.11
N ALA A 67 4.71 -4.94 -8.29
CA ALA A 67 4.47 -5.83 -7.17
C ALA A 67 3.54 -5.18 -6.13
N LEU A 68 3.79 -3.91 -5.77
CA LEU A 68 2.96 -3.14 -4.83
C LEU A 68 1.54 -2.96 -5.36
N LYS A 69 1.38 -2.54 -6.62
CA LYS A 69 0.08 -2.40 -7.28
C LYS A 69 -0.71 -3.70 -7.21
N ARG A 70 -0.08 -4.82 -7.57
CA ARG A 70 -0.71 -6.13 -7.52
C ARG A 70 -1.15 -6.50 -6.11
N ALA A 71 -0.29 -6.29 -5.11
CA ALA A 71 -0.61 -6.56 -3.72
C ALA A 71 -1.83 -5.75 -3.24
N ILE A 72 -1.89 -4.46 -3.56
CA ILE A 72 -3.00 -3.57 -3.18
C ILE A 72 -4.30 -4.00 -3.87
N VAL A 73 -4.30 -4.19 -5.19
CA VAL A 73 -5.51 -4.59 -5.92
C VAL A 73 -6.02 -5.93 -5.42
N THR A 74 -5.14 -6.92 -5.23
CA THR A 74 -5.52 -8.22 -4.66
C THR A 74 -6.08 -8.07 -3.24
N TYR A 75 -5.52 -7.19 -2.41
CA TYR A 75 -6.04 -6.93 -1.06
C TYR A 75 -7.45 -6.31 -1.12
N ILE A 76 -7.66 -5.30 -1.97
CA ILE A 76 -8.97 -4.68 -2.19
C ILE A 76 -10.00 -5.71 -2.67
N GLU A 77 -9.65 -6.52 -3.67
CA GLU A 77 -10.53 -7.54 -4.23
C GLU A 77 -10.90 -8.61 -3.20
N ASN A 78 -9.94 -9.07 -2.40
CA ASN A 78 -10.20 -10.03 -1.33
C ASN A 78 -11.11 -9.44 -0.25
N LEU A 79 -10.95 -8.16 0.07
CA LEU A 79 -11.81 -7.47 1.06
C LEU A 79 -13.21 -7.15 0.52
N LYS A 80 -13.38 -6.99 -0.80
CA LYS A 80 -14.66 -6.61 -1.44
C LYS A 80 -15.83 -7.58 -1.17
N GLY A 81 -15.54 -8.82 -0.78
CA GLY A 81 -16.53 -9.84 -0.41
C GLY A 81 -16.51 -10.23 1.06
N THR A 82 -15.74 -9.54 1.91
CA THR A 82 -15.65 -9.87 3.33
C THR A 82 -16.65 -9.01 4.09
N ASP A 83 -17.70 -9.63 4.65
CA ASP A 83 -18.41 -9.02 5.78
C ASP A 83 -17.41 -8.97 6.93
N LEU A 84 -16.74 -7.83 7.09
CA LEU A 84 -15.82 -7.63 8.20
C LEU A 84 -16.63 -7.81 9.49
N LEU A 85 -16.33 -8.89 10.25
CA LEU A 85 -16.93 -9.19 11.56
C LEU A 85 -16.62 -8.11 12.62
N VAL A 86 -15.92 -7.07 12.22
CA VAL A 86 -15.30 -6.02 13.02
C VAL A 86 -15.52 -4.75 12.22
N SER A 87 -16.02 -3.68 12.85
CA SER A 87 -16.31 -2.45 12.12
C SER A 87 -15.03 -1.86 11.52
N GLU A 88 -15.13 -1.10 10.42
CA GLU A 88 -13.98 -0.41 9.81
C GLU A 88 -13.20 0.42 10.85
N SER A 89 -13.92 1.10 11.75
CA SER A 89 -13.32 1.84 12.86
C SER A 89 -12.61 0.97 13.89
N ASP A 90 -13.09 -0.25 14.14
CA ASP A 90 -12.41 -1.19 15.05
C ASP A 90 -11.14 -1.77 14.39
N PHE A 91 -11.16 -1.96 13.07
CA PHE A 91 -9.97 -2.34 12.30
C PHE A 91 -8.93 -1.22 12.30
N ASP A 92 -9.30 0.01 11.95
CA ASP A 92 -8.39 1.17 11.96
C ASP A 92 -7.79 1.45 13.34
N ASN A 93 -8.58 1.31 14.40
CA ASN A 93 -8.08 1.43 15.78
C ASN A 93 -7.23 0.23 16.23
N SER A 94 -7.33 -0.90 15.53
CA SER A 94 -6.46 -2.05 15.77
C SER A 94 -5.10 -1.91 15.10
N PHE A 95 -4.92 -1.12 14.05
CA PHE A 95 -3.62 -0.97 13.37
C PHE A 95 -2.51 -0.42 14.27
N PRO A 96 -2.69 0.71 14.97
CA PRO A 96 -1.70 1.18 15.92
C PRO A 96 -1.45 0.17 17.03
N ASN A 97 -2.49 -0.56 17.46
CA ASN A 97 -2.43 -1.54 18.54
C ASN A 97 -1.84 -2.91 18.11
N MET A 98 -1.86 -3.24 16.81
CA MET A 98 -1.19 -4.41 16.23
C MET A 98 0.30 -4.13 16.00
N LEU A 99 0.68 -2.86 15.81
CA LEU A 99 2.08 -2.41 15.72
C LEU A 99 2.71 -2.14 17.09
N MET A 100 1.92 -2.03 18.16
CA MET A 100 2.37 -1.74 19.54
C MET A 100 2.35 -2.93 20.50
N LYS A 101 2.12 -4.17 20.05
CA LYS A 101 2.03 -5.35 20.93
C LYS A 101 3.22 -6.29 20.85
#